data_AF-A0A1F9ZXP7-F1
#
_entry.id   AF-A0A1F9ZXP7-F1
#
_cell.length_a   1.000
_cell.length_b   1.000
_cell.length_c   1.000
_cell.angle_alpha   90.00
_cell.angle_beta   90.00
_cell.angle_gamma   90.00
#
_symmetry.space_group_name_H-M   'P 1'
#
loop_
_entity.id
_entity.type
_entity.pdbx_description
1 polymer ?
#
loop_
_entity_poly.entity_id
_entity_poly.type
_entity_poly.pdbx_seq_one_letter_code
_entity_poly.pdbx_strand_id
1 'polypeptide(L)'
;MRIKAKLVFRPETLDRLRTVFDNLGIEIEEKIDGIAFLFIDDERYARLKDELSRMGIKPFELREKVFSEKELNSAEFLYMGPAGYWGYPQPEERMEDWQRASYDLSTACPLCGFGAVQNIPYLVKREPKFGRNDILALNWTYEFLVTERLRRLIEDASLTGVEFWPLLRYKRKELIQGYYQLFVTNRLPPMSPNTEIVDLKLPEAGPKRCSCGRFGRNRALDSVYGVAVPIRYKRGSLKDAKDFNLTSEWLGLYDARPKRIVSHRVYQLFSAHSIKRVTFEPVIVED
;
A
#
# COMPACT_ATOMS: atom_id res chain seq x y z
N MET A 1 -15.92 -9.61 -0.51
CA MET A 1 -14.88 -8.96 0.30
C MET A 1 -15.39 -8.98 1.72
N ARG A 2 -14.56 -9.35 2.69
CA ARG A 2 -14.90 -9.26 4.11
C ARG A 2 -13.95 -8.28 4.79
N ILE A 3 -14.39 -7.64 5.86
CA ILE A 3 -13.55 -6.76 6.66
C ILE A 3 -13.15 -7.51 7.93
N LYS A 4 -11.85 -7.67 8.14
CA LYS A 4 -11.27 -8.31 9.31
C LYS A 4 -10.79 -7.24 10.28
N ALA A 5 -11.24 -7.32 11.53
CA ALA A 5 -10.76 -6.52 12.63
C ALA A 5 -9.64 -7.25 13.36
N LYS A 6 -8.54 -6.54 13.57
CA LYS A 6 -7.47 -6.86 14.51
C LYS A 6 -7.69 -6.03 15.76
N LEU A 7 -8.09 -6.68 16.84
CA LEU A 7 -8.31 -6.08 18.14
C LEU A 7 -7.07 -6.33 19.00
N VAL A 8 -6.43 -5.26 19.47
CA VAL A 8 -5.24 -5.30 20.31
C VAL A 8 -5.61 -4.86 21.73
N PHE A 9 -5.32 -5.73 22.67
CA PHE A 9 -5.63 -5.59 24.08
C PHE A 9 -4.33 -5.46 24.86
N ARG A 10 -4.33 -4.53 25.83
CA ARG A 10 -3.18 -4.37 26.72
C ARG A 10 -3.06 -5.59 27.65
N PRO A 11 -1.85 -6.03 28.01
CA PRO A 11 -1.63 -7.21 28.86
C PRO A 11 -2.46 -7.23 30.14
N GLU A 12 -2.56 -6.10 30.82
CA GLU A 12 -3.29 -5.96 32.09
C GLU A 12 -4.81 -6.17 31.96
N THR A 13 -5.34 -6.17 30.73
CA THR A 13 -6.76 -6.41 30.47
C THR A 13 -7.06 -7.87 30.13
N LEU A 14 -6.04 -8.70 29.83
CA LEU A 14 -6.25 -10.05 29.30
C LEU A 14 -6.89 -10.99 30.32
N ASP A 15 -6.45 -10.96 31.57
CA ASP A 15 -7.01 -11.84 32.60
C ASP A 15 -8.51 -11.59 32.84
N ARG A 16 -8.94 -10.33 32.71
CA ARG A 16 -10.36 -9.96 32.79
C ARG A 16 -11.17 -10.47 31.60
N LEU A 17 -10.52 -10.70 30.45
CA LEU A 17 -11.15 -11.07 29.20
C LEU A 17 -11.12 -12.56 28.90
N ARG A 18 -10.34 -13.37 29.64
CA ARG A 18 -10.22 -14.82 29.43
C ARG A 18 -11.59 -15.50 29.33
N THR A 19 -12.45 -15.32 30.33
CA THR A 19 -13.80 -15.91 30.33
C THR A 19 -14.66 -15.40 29.17
N VAL A 20 -14.51 -14.13 28.75
CA VAL A 20 -15.24 -13.60 27.59
C VAL A 20 -14.80 -14.27 26.31
N PHE A 21 -13.48 -14.42 26.11
CA PHE A 21 -12.92 -15.08 24.94
C PHE A 21 -13.29 -16.56 24.88
N ASP A 22 -13.21 -17.27 26.01
CA ASP A 22 -13.60 -18.68 26.12
C ASP A 22 -15.08 -18.87 25.79
N ASN A 23 -15.97 -18.04 26.37
CA ASN A 23 -17.41 -18.11 26.12
C ASN A 23 -17.81 -17.82 24.67
N LEU A 24 -17.02 -16.99 23.98
CA LEU A 24 -17.26 -16.64 22.58
C LEU A 24 -16.49 -17.55 21.60
N GLY A 25 -15.66 -18.47 22.10
CA GLY A 25 -14.79 -19.31 21.26
C GLY A 25 -13.84 -18.47 20.41
N ILE A 26 -13.22 -17.44 20.99
CA ILE A 26 -12.30 -16.52 20.33
C ILE A 26 -10.88 -16.87 20.76
N GLU A 27 -10.05 -17.27 19.81
CA GLU A 27 -8.63 -17.48 20.07
C GLU A 27 -7.89 -16.15 20.14
N ILE A 28 -6.94 -16.07 21.07
CA ILE A 28 -6.08 -14.91 21.29
C ILE A 28 -4.63 -15.30 21.04
N GLU A 29 -3.95 -14.52 20.21
CA GLU A 29 -2.49 -14.56 20.14
C GLU A 29 -1.92 -13.76 21.31
N GLU A 30 -1.44 -14.46 22.34
CA GLU A 30 -0.71 -13.85 23.46
C GLU A 30 0.77 -13.61 23.04
N LYS A 31 1.12 -12.35 22.76
CA LYS A 31 2.51 -11.91 22.58
C LYS A 31 2.82 -10.84 23.64
N ILE A 32 3.48 -9.75 23.27
CA ILE A 32 3.61 -8.58 24.16
C ILE A 32 2.24 -7.96 24.44
N ASP A 33 1.30 -8.08 23.49
CA ASP A 33 -0.11 -7.71 23.63
C ASP A 33 -0.98 -8.96 23.35
N GLY A 34 -2.24 -8.95 23.78
CA GLY A 34 -3.21 -9.94 23.33
C GLY A 34 -3.89 -9.46 22.05
N ILE A 35 -3.93 -10.31 21.03
CA ILE A 35 -4.48 -9.97 19.72
C ILE A 35 -5.60 -10.94 19.36
N ALA A 36 -6.79 -10.39 19.07
CA ALA A 36 -7.90 -11.14 18.50
C ALA A 36 -8.12 -10.75 17.04
N PHE A 37 -8.51 -11.72 16.23
CA PHE A 37 -8.84 -11.52 14.82
C PHE A 37 -10.27 -12.01 14.54
N LEU A 38 -11.14 -11.09 14.11
CA LEU A 38 -12.54 -11.42 13.79
C LEU A 38 -12.96 -10.71 12.52
N PHE A 39 -13.86 -11.30 11.75
CA PHE A 39 -14.54 -10.55 10.71
C PHE A 39 -15.67 -9.72 11.33
N ILE A 40 -15.89 -8.50 10.85
CA ILE A 40 -16.90 -7.61 11.43
C ILE A 40 -18.35 -8.09 11.18
N ASP A 41 -18.53 -8.99 10.21
CA ASP A 41 -19.79 -9.66 9.88
C ASP A 41 -20.00 -10.96 10.67
N ASP A 42 -19.05 -11.32 11.54
CA ASP A 42 -19.17 -12.45 12.47
C ASP A 42 -19.96 -12.03 13.71
N GLU A 43 -20.96 -12.81 14.13
CA GLU A 43 -21.78 -12.51 15.31
C GLU A 43 -20.94 -12.37 16.60
N ARG A 44 -19.81 -13.09 16.68
CA ARG A 44 -18.88 -13.02 17.81
C ARG A 44 -18.23 -11.64 17.91
N TYR A 45 -18.02 -10.95 16.79
CA TYR A 45 -17.48 -9.59 16.80
C TYR A 45 -18.44 -8.63 17.51
N ALA A 46 -19.72 -8.64 17.15
CA ALA A 46 -20.72 -7.79 17.79
C ALA A 46 -20.83 -8.10 19.30
N ARG A 47 -20.93 -9.38 19.65
CA ARG A 47 -20.99 -9.83 21.06
C ARG A 47 -19.75 -9.41 21.86
N LEU A 48 -18.56 -9.58 21.30
CA LEU A 48 -17.34 -9.14 21.95
C LEU A 48 -17.34 -7.62 22.18
N LYS A 49 -17.75 -6.82 21.19
CA LYS A 49 -17.83 -5.35 21.34
C LYS A 49 -18.81 -4.95 22.45
N ASP A 50 -19.93 -5.65 22.59
CA ASP A 50 -20.90 -5.40 23.67
C ASP A 50 -20.31 -5.72 25.05
N GLU A 51 -19.67 -6.88 25.21
CA GLU A 51 -19.03 -7.25 26.50
C GLU A 51 -17.92 -6.27 26.87
N LEU A 52 -17.05 -5.92 25.90
CA LEU A 52 -16.00 -4.92 26.09
C LEU A 52 -16.57 -3.57 26.53
N SER A 53 -17.68 -3.15 25.93
CA SER A 53 -18.36 -1.91 26.31
C SER A 53 -18.90 -1.98 27.74
N ARG A 54 -19.54 -3.08 28.15
CA ARG A 54 -20.01 -3.28 29.53
C ARG A 54 -18.88 -3.27 30.55
N MET A 55 -17.72 -3.79 30.18
CA MET A 55 -16.53 -3.84 31.03
C MET A 55 -15.71 -2.54 31.05
N GLY A 56 -16.10 -1.54 30.23
CA GLY A 56 -15.36 -0.29 30.07
C GLY A 56 -14.00 -0.45 29.38
N ILE A 57 -13.79 -1.54 28.62
CA ILE A 57 -12.53 -1.85 27.94
C ILE A 57 -12.63 -1.39 26.49
N LYS A 58 -11.64 -0.61 26.05
CA LYS A 58 -11.52 -0.14 24.66
C LYS A 58 -10.25 -0.71 24.04
N PRO A 59 -10.35 -1.76 23.20
CA PRO A 59 -9.18 -2.23 22.47
C PRO A 59 -8.76 -1.20 21.42
N PHE A 60 -7.49 -1.25 21.06
CA PHE A 60 -7.05 -0.65 19.81
C PHE A 60 -7.51 -1.54 18.66
N GLU A 61 -8.17 -0.96 17.66
CA GLU A 61 -8.78 -1.71 16.55
C GLU A 61 -8.20 -1.25 15.22
N LEU A 62 -7.67 -2.21 14.46
CA LEU A 62 -7.28 -2.01 13.06
C LEU A 62 -8.19 -2.87 12.19
N ARG A 63 -8.58 -2.35 11.02
CA ARG A 63 -9.43 -3.06 10.07
C ARG A 63 -8.69 -3.25 8.74
N GLU A 64 -8.86 -4.43 8.15
CA GLU A 64 -8.27 -4.77 6.86
C GLU A 64 -9.31 -5.42 5.94
N LYS A 65 -9.18 -5.18 4.63
CA LYS A 65 -9.99 -5.88 3.62
C LYS A 65 -9.36 -7.23 3.33
N VAL A 66 -10.20 -8.27 3.35
CA VAL A 66 -9.82 -9.62 2.97
C VAL A 66 -10.65 -9.98 1.73
N PHE A 67 -9.94 -10.19 0.63
CA PHE A 67 -10.52 -10.63 -0.64
C PHE A 67 -10.36 -12.14 -0.76
N SER A 68 -11.41 -12.80 -1.24
CA SER A 68 -11.33 -14.22 -1.61
C SER A 68 -10.48 -14.40 -2.87
N GLU A 69 -9.95 -15.61 -3.06
CA GLU A 69 -9.25 -15.97 -4.30
C GLU A 69 -10.15 -15.76 -5.53
N LYS A 70 -11.46 -16.06 -5.42
CA LYS A 70 -12.41 -15.81 -6.50
C LYS A 70 -12.47 -14.34 -6.90
N GLU A 71 -12.49 -13.43 -5.94
CA GLU A 71 -12.53 -11.98 -6.20
C GLU A 71 -11.25 -11.48 -6.87
N LEU A 72 -10.09 -11.95 -6.40
CA LEU A 72 -8.80 -11.58 -6.98
C LEU A 72 -8.64 -12.17 -8.39
N ASN A 73 -9.09 -13.41 -8.60
CA ASN A 73 -9.06 -14.09 -9.89
C ASN A 73 -10.04 -13.51 -10.92
N SER A 74 -11.14 -12.90 -10.49
CA SER A 74 -12.10 -12.26 -11.40
C SER A 74 -11.77 -10.80 -11.74
N ALA A 75 -10.81 -10.19 -11.04
CA ALA A 75 -10.48 -8.78 -11.23
C ALA A 75 -9.63 -8.57 -12.50
N GLU A 76 -10.06 -7.68 -13.40
CA GLU A 76 -9.30 -7.30 -14.60
C GLU A 76 -8.03 -6.52 -14.25
N PHE A 77 -8.15 -5.64 -13.26
CA PHE A 77 -7.06 -4.86 -12.68
C PHE A 77 -7.10 -4.94 -11.16
N LEU A 78 -5.92 -4.83 -10.54
CA LEU A 78 -5.76 -4.86 -9.09
C LEU A 78 -4.88 -3.69 -8.65
N TYR A 79 -5.22 -3.09 -7.52
CA TYR A 79 -4.27 -2.28 -6.76
C TYR A 79 -3.19 -3.21 -6.18
N MET A 80 -1.93 -2.84 -6.36
CA MET A 80 -0.78 -3.55 -5.82
C MET A 80 -0.13 -2.73 -4.69
N GLY A 81 -0.25 -3.21 -3.46
CA GLY A 81 0.26 -2.54 -2.26
C GLY A 81 1.51 -3.23 -1.66
N PRO A 82 2.35 -2.52 -0.93
CA PRO A 82 3.48 -3.11 -0.20
C PRO A 82 3.05 -3.81 1.09
N ALA A 83 3.54 -5.04 1.31
CA ALA A 83 3.32 -5.83 2.53
C ALA A 83 4.64 -6.25 3.22
N GLY A 84 5.76 -5.70 2.78
CA GLY A 84 7.07 -5.87 3.37
C GLY A 84 7.96 -4.68 3.03
N TYR A 85 8.76 -4.27 4.00
CA TYR A 85 9.55 -3.04 3.93
C TYR A 85 11.00 -3.29 4.26
N TRP A 86 11.88 -2.50 3.66
CA TRP A 86 13.29 -2.51 3.98
C TRP A 86 13.93 -1.17 3.64
N GLY A 87 14.78 -0.68 4.55
CA GLY A 87 15.59 0.51 4.34
C GLY A 87 14.78 1.79 4.12
N TYR A 88 15.49 2.88 3.88
CA TYR A 88 14.93 4.19 3.58
C TYR A 88 15.64 4.73 2.33
N PRO A 89 14.97 5.53 1.48
CA PRO A 89 15.65 6.26 0.43
C PRO A 89 16.70 7.19 1.07
N GLN A 90 17.81 7.38 0.37
CA GLN A 90 18.91 8.23 0.83
C GLN A 90 19.06 9.45 -0.09
N PRO A 91 19.59 10.58 0.40
CA PRO A 91 20.00 10.87 1.79
C PRO A 91 18.84 10.89 2.81
N GLU A 92 19.07 10.42 4.05
CA GLU A 92 18.04 10.37 5.12
C GLU A 92 18.13 11.52 6.14
N GLU A 93 19.08 12.45 5.93
CA GLU A 93 19.41 13.56 6.82
C GLU A 93 18.24 14.56 6.93
N ARG A 94 17.57 14.85 5.81
CA ARG A 94 16.31 15.61 5.77
C ARG A 94 15.35 14.97 4.77
N MET A 95 14.05 15.13 5.04
CA MET A 95 13.00 14.53 4.21
C MET A 95 13.04 15.02 2.75
N GLU A 96 13.53 16.23 2.48
CA GLU A 96 13.66 16.76 1.11
C GLU A 96 14.90 16.24 0.37
N ASP A 97 15.90 15.75 1.10
CA ASP A 97 17.22 15.47 0.51
C ASP A 97 17.15 14.23 -0.40
N TRP A 98 16.47 13.16 0.01
CA TRP A 98 16.24 12.00 -0.85
C TRP A 98 15.39 12.35 -2.08
N GLN A 99 14.43 13.28 -1.94
CA GLN A 99 13.60 13.72 -3.06
C GLN A 99 14.48 14.40 -4.11
N ARG A 100 15.31 15.37 -3.69
CA ARG A 100 16.25 16.06 -4.60
C ARG A 100 17.29 15.12 -5.21
N ALA A 101 17.63 14.03 -4.53
CA ALA A 101 18.58 13.05 -5.05
C ALA A 101 18.01 12.15 -6.15
N SER A 102 16.69 11.95 -6.18
CA SER A 102 16.03 10.99 -7.09
C SER A 102 15.03 11.61 -8.07
N TYR A 103 14.60 12.86 -7.83
CA TYR A 103 13.56 13.53 -8.58
C TYR A 103 14.01 14.88 -9.16
N ASP A 104 13.55 15.15 -10.37
CA ASP A 104 13.43 16.50 -10.89
C ASP A 104 12.24 17.21 -10.23
N LEU A 105 12.55 18.23 -9.44
CA LEU A 105 11.56 19.05 -8.75
C LEU A 105 11.13 20.27 -9.56
N SER A 106 11.71 20.55 -10.73
CA SER A 106 11.36 21.71 -11.56
C SER A 106 9.92 21.67 -12.06
N THR A 107 9.37 20.45 -12.23
CA THR A 107 7.98 20.22 -12.64
C THR A 107 7.03 20.06 -11.45
N ALA A 108 7.57 20.01 -10.22
CA ALA A 108 6.80 19.82 -9.01
C ALA A 108 6.02 21.09 -8.67
N CYS A 109 4.82 20.93 -8.10
CA CYS A 109 4.10 22.07 -7.56
C CYS A 109 4.90 22.68 -6.39
N PRO A 110 5.20 23.99 -6.39
CA PRO A 110 6.00 24.61 -5.33
C PRO A 110 5.32 24.61 -3.96
N LEU A 111 3.99 24.39 -3.91
CA LEU A 111 3.23 24.35 -2.66
C LEU A 111 3.16 22.95 -2.04
N CYS A 112 2.99 21.92 -2.86
CA CYS A 112 2.76 20.55 -2.37
C CYS A 112 3.80 19.51 -2.83
N GLY A 113 4.75 19.88 -3.69
CA GLY A 113 5.78 19.00 -4.23
C GLY A 113 5.29 17.98 -5.28
N PHE A 114 3.99 17.93 -5.59
CA PHE A 114 3.45 16.91 -6.50
C PHE A 114 3.72 17.16 -7.97
N GLY A 115 3.88 16.07 -8.69
CA GLY A 115 4.31 16.05 -10.09
C GLY A 115 5.81 16.27 -10.27
N ALA A 116 6.59 16.11 -9.20
CA ALA A 116 8.00 15.76 -9.33
C ALA A 116 8.13 14.48 -10.17
N VAL A 117 9.12 14.44 -11.06
CA VAL A 117 9.38 13.29 -11.93
C VAL A 117 10.65 12.61 -11.45
N GLN A 118 10.57 11.31 -11.15
CA GLN A 118 11.77 10.56 -10.80
C GLN A 118 12.66 10.45 -12.05
N ASN A 119 13.92 10.84 -11.94
CA ASN A 119 14.88 10.82 -13.04
C ASN A 119 16.16 10.03 -12.71
N ILE A 120 16.32 9.62 -11.44
CA ILE A 120 17.44 8.83 -10.95
C ILE A 120 16.88 7.73 -10.03
N PRO A 121 17.42 6.49 -10.07
CA PRO A 121 17.01 5.44 -9.14
C PRO A 121 17.26 5.83 -7.69
N TYR A 122 16.44 5.29 -6.79
CA TYR A 122 16.66 5.52 -5.37
C TYR A 122 18.05 5.06 -4.94
N LEU A 123 18.67 5.89 -4.12
CA LEU A 123 19.90 5.54 -3.43
C LEU A 123 19.55 4.83 -2.13
N VAL A 124 20.29 3.77 -1.82
CA VAL A 124 20.12 3.01 -0.56
C VAL A 124 21.41 2.95 0.22
N LYS A 125 21.29 2.85 1.55
CA LYS A 125 22.45 2.87 2.45
C LYS A 125 23.33 1.63 2.29
N ARG A 126 22.71 0.47 2.06
CA ARG A 126 23.39 -0.82 1.94
C ARG A 126 22.60 -1.78 1.05
N GLU A 127 23.11 -3.00 0.89
CA GLU A 127 22.41 -4.04 0.13
C GLU A 127 21.10 -4.46 0.82
N PRO A 128 20.00 -4.60 0.06
CA PRO A 128 18.73 -5.07 0.58
C PRO A 128 18.78 -6.46 1.21
N LYS A 129 18.07 -6.65 2.33
CA LYS A 129 17.96 -7.96 3.00
C LYS A 129 16.62 -8.61 2.67
N PHE A 130 16.53 -9.24 1.51
CA PHE A 130 15.31 -9.90 1.03
C PHE A 130 14.97 -11.20 1.77
N GLY A 131 15.97 -11.91 2.29
CA GLY A 131 15.77 -13.24 2.86
C GLY A 131 15.22 -14.20 1.80
N ARG A 132 14.03 -14.76 2.04
CA ARG A 132 13.33 -15.65 1.09
C ARG A 132 12.34 -14.92 0.17
N ASN A 133 12.29 -13.60 0.19
CA ASN A 133 11.34 -12.81 -0.60
C ASN A 133 12.01 -12.29 -1.88
N ASP A 134 11.22 -11.83 -2.84
CA ASP A 134 11.71 -11.26 -4.10
C ASP A 134 11.29 -9.82 -4.35
N ILE A 135 10.43 -9.29 -3.49
CA ILE A 135 9.94 -7.91 -3.53
C ILE A 135 9.89 -7.34 -2.11
N LEU A 136 10.36 -6.11 -1.96
CA LEU A 136 10.29 -5.31 -0.74
C LEU A 136 10.09 -3.86 -1.12
N ALA A 137 9.40 -3.08 -0.30
CA ALA A 137 9.25 -1.64 -0.52
C ALA A 137 10.24 -0.83 0.32
N LEU A 138 10.74 0.28 -0.22
CA LEU A 138 11.42 1.28 0.59
C LEU A 138 10.45 1.92 1.57
N ASN A 139 10.87 2.19 2.80
CA ASN A 139 10.07 3.04 3.68
C ASN A 139 9.97 4.47 3.09
N TRP A 140 8.94 5.21 3.50
CA TRP A 140 8.60 6.57 3.04
C TRP A 140 8.13 6.70 1.59
N THR A 141 8.72 6.00 0.62
CA THR A 141 8.31 6.09 -0.80
C THR A 141 7.36 4.96 -1.19
N TYR A 142 7.54 3.82 -0.51
CA TYR A 142 6.91 2.54 -0.79
C TYR A 142 7.02 2.10 -2.25
N GLU A 143 8.10 2.53 -2.87
CA GLU A 143 8.56 2.07 -4.17
C GLU A 143 9.22 0.71 -4.02
N PHE A 144 8.98 -0.16 -4.99
CA PHE A 144 9.40 -1.54 -4.89
C PHE A 144 10.84 -1.73 -5.35
N LEU A 145 11.58 -2.47 -4.54
CA LEU A 145 12.83 -3.10 -4.89
C LEU A 145 12.54 -4.58 -5.20
N VAL A 146 13.20 -5.11 -6.22
CA VAL A 146 13.04 -6.50 -6.65
C VAL A 146 14.38 -7.20 -6.83
N THR A 147 14.37 -8.52 -6.69
CA THR A 147 15.51 -9.38 -7.02
C THR A 147 15.62 -9.58 -8.54
N GLU A 148 16.81 -9.96 -9.00
CA GLU A 148 17.06 -10.43 -10.37
C GLU A 148 16.07 -11.53 -10.79
N ARG A 149 15.71 -12.43 -9.87
CA ARG A 149 14.75 -13.51 -10.14
C ARG A 149 13.40 -12.95 -10.56
N LEU A 150 12.82 -12.04 -9.78
CA LEU A 150 11.52 -11.47 -10.09
C LEU A 150 11.59 -10.55 -11.32
N ARG A 151 12.68 -9.81 -11.52
CA ARG A 151 12.92 -9.07 -12.76
C ARG A 151 12.77 -9.98 -13.98
N ARG A 152 13.51 -11.10 -14.01
CA ARG A 152 13.45 -12.07 -15.13
C ARG A 152 12.06 -12.64 -15.33
N LEU A 153 11.36 -13.02 -14.25
CA LEU A 153 9.99 -13.52 -14.37
C LEU A 153 9.05 -12.50 -15.05
N ILE A 154 9.20 -11.21 -14.73
CA ILE A 154 8.39 -10.15 -15.31
C ILE A 154 8.77 -9.91 -16.79
N GLU A 155 10.07 -9.89 -17.10
CA GLU A 155 10.61 -9.73 -18.46
C GLU A 155 10.22 -10.93 -19.37
N ASP A 156 10.40 -12.16 -18.89
CA ASP A 156 10.06 -13.40 -19.60
C ASP A 156 8.56 -13.50 -19.89
N ALA A 157 7.72 -13.02 -18.96
CA ALA A 157 6.28 -12.92 -19.14
C ALA A 157 5.85 -11.75 -20.04
N SER A 158 6.81 -10.94 -20.54
CA SER A 158 6.57 -9.78 -21.39
C SER A 158 5.51 -8.84 -20.81
N LEU A 159 5.59 -8.57 -19.50
CA LEU A 159 4.71 -7.62 -18.84
C LEU A 159 5.16 -6.18 -19.13
N THR A 160 4.20 -5.31 -19.42
CA THR A 160 4.41 -3.96 -19.95
C THR A 160 4.23 -2.86 -18.89
N GLY A 161 4.72 -1.65 -19.17
CA GLY A 161 4.55 -0.48 -18.28
C GLY A 161 5.51 -0.46 -17.08
N VAL A 162 6.61 -1.21 -17.18
CA VAL A 162 7.61 -1.34 -16.12
C VAL A 162 9.02 -1.32 -16.71
N GLU A 163 9.94 -0.73 -15.95
CA GLU A 163 11.38 -0.77 -16.15
C GLU A 163 12.07 -1.21 -14.85
N PHE A 164 13.29 -1.71 -14.97
CA PHE A 164 14.11 -2.15 -13.85
C PHE A 164 15.37 -1.32 -13.75
N TRP A 165 15.34 -0.32 -12.88
CA TRP A 165 16.47 0.58 -12.72
C TRP A 165 17.50 -0.01 -11.76
N PRO A 166 18.80 0.18 -12.03
CA PRO A 166 19.86 -0.30 -11.15
C PRO A 166 19.74 0.30 -9.75
N LEU A 167 19.94 -0.51 -8.71
CA LEU A 167 19.98 0.00 -7.35
C LEU A 167 21.39 0.48 -6.99
N LEU A 168 21.51 1.69 -6.45
CA LEU A 168 22.80 2.32 -6.16
C LEU A 168 23.00 2.52 -4.66
N ARG A 169 24.24 2.30 -4.20
CA ARG A 169 24.65 2.62 -2.83
C ARG A 169 24.88 4.12 -2.70
N TYR A 170 24.22 4.79 -1.75
CA TYR A 170 24.26 6.25 -1.59
C TYR A 170 25.66 6.87 -1.61
N LYS A 171 26.51 6.58 -0.60
CA LYS A 171 27.80 7.27 -0.43
C LYS A 171 28.82 7.01 -1.54
N ARG A 172 28.78 5.82 -2.15
CA ARG A 172 29.79 5.38 -3.13
C ARG A 172 29.27 5.37 -4.57
N LYS A 173 27.96 5.49 -4.75
CA LYS A 173 27.24 5.36 -6.02
C LYS A 173 27.55 4.06 -6.76
N GLU A 174 27.91 3.02 -5.99
CA GLU A 174 28.20 1.69 -6.51
C GLU A 174 26.90 0.94 -6.82
N LEU A 175 26.91 0.20 -7.93
CA LEU A 175 25.84 -0.71 -8.29
C LEU A 175 25.72 -1.84 -7.25
N ILE A 176 24.50 -2.11 -6.81
CA ILE A 176 24.18 -3.27 -5.98
C ILE A 176 23.67 -4.37 -6.91
N GLN A 177 24.56 -5.32 -7.20
CA GLN A 177 24.31 -6.40 -8.16
C GLN A 177 23.10 -7.25 -7.78
N GLY A 178 22.29 -7.62 -8.77
CA GLY A 178 21.15 -8.52 -8.59
C GLY A 178 19.90 -7.90 -7.95
N TYR A 179 19.88 -6.59 -7.72
CA TYR A 179 18.73 -5.86 -7.17
C TYR A 179 18.40 -4.63 -8.00
N TYR A 180 17.09 -4.38 -8.16
CA TYR A 180 16.58 -3.34 -9.03
C TYR A 180 15.45 -2.59 -8.33
N GLN A 181 15.30 -1.31 -8.68
CA GLN A 181 14.05 -0.62 -8.47
C GLN A 181 13.07 -1.03 -9.58
N LEU A 182 11.86 -1.45 -9.21
CA LEU A 182 10.74 -1.59 -10.13
C LEU A 182 10.16 -0.19 -10.38
N PHE A 183 10.38 0.35 -11.57
CA PHE A 183 9.94 1.67 -11.98
C PHE A 183 8.73 1.55 -12.92
N VAL A 184 7.60 2.13 -12.54
CA VAL A 184 6.38 2.07 -13.36
C VAL A 184 6.36 3.24 -14.34
N THR A 185 6.27 2.92 -15.64
CA THR A 185 6.40 3.92 -16.72
C THR A 185 5.07 4.40 -17.27
N ASN A 186 3.98 3.67 -17.02
CA ASN A 186 2.66 4.05 -17.49
C ASN A 186 1.82 4.76 -16.43
N ARG A 187 1.00 5.72 -16.85
CA ARG A 187 0.02 6.39 -15.99
C ARG A 187 -1.37 6.24 -16.61
N LEU A 188 -2.32 5.77 -15.81
CA LEU A 188 -3.72 5.68 -16.20
C LEU A 188 -4.35 7.08 -16.30
N PRO A 189 -5.45 7.21 -17.05
CA PRO A 189 -6.29 8.41 -16.96
C PRO A 189 -6.88 8.59 -15.56
N PRO A 190 -7.64 9.67 -15.31
CA PRO A 190 -8.37 9.82 -14.06
C PRO A 190 -9.29 8.63 -13.76
N MET A 191 -9.37 8.30 -12.47
CA MET A 191 -10.33 7.34 -11.92
C MET A 191 -11.76 7.73 -12.29
N SER A 192 -12.67 6.75 -12.23
CA SER A 192 -14.10 7.02 -12.33
C SER A 192 -14.52 8.04 -11.26
N PRO A 193 -15.38 9.02 -11.58
CA PRO A 193 -15.95 9.94 -10.60
C PRO A 193 -16.77 9.23 -9.51
N ASN A 194 -17.12 7.96 -9.70
CA ASN A 194 -17.72 7.10 -8.67
C ASN A 194 -16.71 6.58 -7.63
N THR A 195 -15.41 6.82 -7.82
CA THR A 195 -14.41 6.54 -6.80
C THR A 195 -14.60 7.49 -5.64
N GLU A 196 -15.01 6.95 -4.50
CA GLU A 196 -15.13 7.71 -3.27
C GLU A 196 -13.74 8.16 -2.81
N ILE A 197 -13.55 9.48 -2.71
CA ILE A 197 -12.32 10.06 -2.19
C ILE A 197 -12.73 10.99 -1.07
N VAL A 198 -12.29 10.68 0.14
CA VAL A 198 -12.62 11.49 1.31
C VAL A 198 -11.56 12.55 1.56
N ASP A 199 -12.02 13.75 1.90
CA ASP A 199 -11.17 14.81 2.40
C ASP A 199 -10.91 14.58 3.90
N LEU A 200 -9.71 14.16 4.23
CA LEU A 200 -9.25 13.98 5.59
C LEU A 200 -9.02 15.32 6.28
N LYS A 201 -9.34 15.41 7.57
CA LYS A 201 -9.02 16.59 8.37
C LYS A 201 -7.51 16.58 8.66
N LEU A 202 -6.79 17.61 8.21
CA LEU A 202 -5.44 17.86 8.70
C LEU A 202 -5.49 18.34 10.15
N PRO A 203 -4.46 18.04 10.96
CA PRO A 203 -4.15 18.89 12.12
C PRO A 203 -4.04 20.35 11.67
N GLU A 204 -4.43 21.31 12.50
CA GLU A 204 -4.49 22.75 12.14
C GLU A 204 -3.16 23.33 11.59
N ALA A 205 -2.03 22.65 11.87
CA ALA A 205 -0.69 22.99 11.38
C ALA A 205 -0.35 22.39 9.99
N GLY A 206 -1.25 21.65 9.34
CA GLY A 206 -1.01 21.02 8.05
C GLY A 206 -1.15 22.01 6.87
N PRO A 207 -0.44 21.77 5.75
CA PRO A 207 -0.48 22.65 4.59
C PRO A 207 -1.90 22.72 4.02
N LYS A 208 -2.37 23.94 3.74
CA LYS A 208 -3.68 24.21 3.12
C LYS A 208 -3.83 23.44 1.79
N ARG A 209 -5.09 23.17 1.39
CA ARG A 209 -5.42 22.58 0.07
C ARG A 209 -4.65 23.31 -1.02
N CYS A 210 -3.86 22.59 -1.79
CA CYS A 210 -3.06 23.16 -2.86
C CYS A 210 -3.95 23.52 -4.07
N SER A 211 -3.74 24.71 -4.65
CA SER A 211 -4.49 25.21 -5.80
C SER A 211 -4.09 24.58 -7.14
N CYS A 212 -3.05 23.74 -7.19
CA CYS A 212 -2.49 23.22 -8.45
C CYS A 212 -3.35 22.19 -9.18
N GLY A 213 -4.51 21.81 -8.64
CA GLY A 213 -5.38 20.79 -9.23
C GLY A 213 -4.77 19.38 -9.26
N ARG A 214 -3.50 19.19 -8.88
CA ARG A 214 -2.90 17.89 -8.56
C ARG A 214 -3.36 17.50 -7.16
N PHE A 215 -4.64 17.16 -7.06
CA PHE A 215 -5.36 16.76 -5.86
C PHE A 215 -4.53 15.76 -5.05
N GLY A 216 -4.08 16.11 -3.84
CA GLY A 216 -3.30 15.13 -3.09
C GLY A 216 -2.67 15.49 -1.75
N ARG A 217 -3.14 16.44 -0.95
CA ARG A 217 -2.90 16.29 0.50
C ARG A 217 -4.27 16.19 1.11
N ASN A 218 -4.48 15.16 1.92
CA ASN A 218 -5.73 14.88 2.64
C ASN A 218 -6.81 14.21 1.81
N ARG A 219 -6.46 13.56 0.72
CA ARG A 219 -7.40 12.72 -0.02
C ARG A 219 -6.95 11.28 0.11
N ALA A 220 -7.74 10.49 0.81
CA ALA A 220 -7.51 9.07 0.91
C ALA A 220 -8.65 8.31 0.26
N LEU A 221 -8.30 7.13 -0.23
CA LEU A 221 -9.25 6.04 -0.30
C LEU A 221 -9.47 5.66 1.15
N ASP A 222 -10.46 6.26 1.80
CA ASP A 222 -10.86 5.93 3.16
C ASP A 222 -12.38 5.94 3.20
N SER A 223 -12.94 4.88 3.76
CA SER A 223 -14.37 4.58 3.82
C SER A 223 -14.86 4.64 5.25
N VAL A 224 -16.17 4.41 5.39
CA VAL A 224 -16.82 4.01 6.63
C VAL A 224 -15.91 3.05 7.40
N TYR A 225 -15.57 3.42 8.64
CA TYR A 225 -14.73 2.66 9.57
C TYR A 225 -13.21 2.59 9.32
N GLY A 226 -12.61 3.50 8.55
CA GLY A 226 -11.15 3.59 8.44
C GLY A 226 -10.53 2.57 7.47
N VAL A 227 -11.32 2.06 6.52
CA VAL A 227 -10.91 1.07 5.52
C VAL A 227 -10.96 1.70 4.15
N ALA A 228 -9.97 1.49 3.28
CA ALA A 228 -9.98 2.13 1.97
C ALA A 228 -11.17 1.68 1.10
N VAL A 229 -11.88 2.62 0.45
CA VAL A 229 -12.86 2.28 -0.61
C VAL A 229 -12.16 1.66 -1.82
N PRO A 230 -12.87 0.86 -2.64
CA PRO A 230 -12.30 0.34 -3.89
C PRO A 230 -12.05 1.46 -4.91
N ILE A 231 -10.92 1.35 -5.62
CA ILE A 231 -10.61 2.19 -6.78
C ILE A 231 -11.54 1.79 -7.94
N ARG A 232 -12.11 2.76 -8.65
CA ARG A 232 -12.99 2.53 -9.80
C ARG A 232 -12.45 3.18 -11.06
N TYR A 233 -12.63 2.52 -12.20
CA TYR A 233 -12.33 3.06 -13.53
C TYR A 233 -13.46 2.74 -14.50
N LYS A 234 -13.70 3.62 -15.48
CA LYS A 234 -14.55 3.28 -16.63
C LYS A 234 -13.77 2.37 -17.58
N ARG A 235 -14.38 1.30 -18.08
CA ARG A 235 -13.78 0.34 -19.01
C ARG A 235 -13.17 1.04 -20.22
N GLY A 236 -13.92 1.96 -20.81
CA GLY A 236 -13.46 2.74 -21.96
C GLY A 236 -12.21 3.59 -21.71
N SER A 237 -11.89 3.90 -20.44
CA SER A 237 -10.68 4.65 -20.07
C SER A 237 -9.43 3.76 -19.96
N LEU A 238 -9.58 2.45 -19.85
CA LEU A 238 -8.47 1.51 -19.65
C LEU A 238 -7.90 0.93 -20.96
N LYS A 239 -8.30 1.46 -22.13
CA LYS A 239 -7.88 0.95 -23.45
C LYS A 239 -6.36 0.89 -23.62
N ASP A 240 -5.66 1.88 -23.10
CA ASP A 240 -4.19 1.99 -23.21
C ASP A 240 -3.46 1.54 -21.93
N ALA A 241 -4.18 0.91 -20.99
CA ALA A 241 -3.59 0.40 -19.77
C ALA A 241 -2.52 -0.67 -20.09
N LYS A 242 -1.44 -0.64 -19.31
CA LYS A 242 -0.35 -1.61 -19.35
C LYS A 242 -0.49 -2.62 -18.21
N ASP A 243 0.45 -3.55 -18.10
CA ASP A 243 0.45 -4.49 -16.98
C ASP A 243 0.83 -3.82 -15.66
N PHE A 244 1.68 -2.80 -15.68
CA PHE A 244 1.99 -1.94 -14.53
C PHE A 244 1.61 -0.49 -14.85
N ASN A 245 0.88 0.14 -13.92
CA ASN A 245 0.42 1.51 -14.10
C ASN A 245 0.41 2.28 -12.78
N LEU A 246 0.51 3.59 -12.87
CA LEU A 246 0.23 4.53 -11.79
C LEU A 246 -1.13 5.20 -12.01
N THR A 247 -1.86 5.47 -10.94
CA THR A 247 -3.07 6.32 -11.01
C THR A 247 -2.72 7.74 -11.42
N SER A 248 -3.68 8.50 -11.96
CA SER A 248 -3.46 9.93 -12.22
C SER A 248 -3.42 10.74 -10.91
N GLU A 249 -4.19 10.29 -9.92
CA GLU A 249 -4.43 10.90 -8.62
C GLU A 249 -3.24 10.70 -7.68
N TRP A 250 -3.01 11.71 -6.83
CA TRP A 250 -2.06 11.61 -5.73
C TRP A 250 -2.86 11.40 -4.43
N LEU A 251 -2.76 10.21 -3.83
CA LEU A 251 -3.63 9.82 -2.72
C LEU A 251 -2.81 9.54 -1.45
N GLY A 252 -3.17 10.18 -0.34
CA GLY A 252 -2.53 10.07 0.97
C GLY A 252 -2.72 11.30 1.88
N LEU A 253 -2.31 11.14 3.14
CA LEU A 253 -2.27 12.22 4.16
C LEU A 253 -0.97 13.01 4.09
N TYR A 254 0.13 12.35 4.47
CA TYR A 254 1.46 12.96 4.62
C TYR A 254 2.37 12.67 3.43
N ASP A 255 2.19 11.51 2.81
CA ASP A 255 2.93 11.02 1.66
C ASP A 255 1.94 10.58 0.59
N ALA A 256 1.33 11.58 -0.04
CA ALA A 256 0.44 11.31 -1.15
C ALA A 256 1.22 11.05 -2.42
N ARG A 257 0.70 10.10 -3.18
CA ARG A 257 1.38 9.56 -4.35
C ARG A 257 0.40 8.80 -5.22
N PRO A 258 0.76 8.61 -6.49
CA PRO A 258 0.06 7.68 -7.35
C PRO A 258 0.03 6.27 -6.74
N LYS A 259 -1.11 5.60 -6.86
CA LYS A 259 -1.23 4.19 -6.47
C LYS A 259 -0.86 3.31 -7.65
N ARG A 260 -0.31 2.13 -7.37
CA ARG A 260 0.08 1.16 -8.40
C ARG A 260 -1.11 0.29 -8.75
N ILE A 261 -1.53 0.33 -10.00
CA ILE A 261 -2.59 -0.51 -10.58
C ILE A 261 -1.93 -1.47 -11.56
N VAL A 262 -2.17 -2.76 -11.38
CA VAL A 262 -1.61 -3.81 -12.22
C VAL A 262 -2.70 -4.60 -12.94
N SER A 263 -2.40 -5.15 -14.10
CA SER A 263 -3.28 -6.08 -14.79
C SER A 263 -3.41 -7.40 -14.03
N HIS A 264 -4.46 -8.15 -14.33
CA HIS A 264 -4.64 -9.50 -13.82
C HIS A 264 -3.43 -10.43 -14.09
N ARG A 265 -2.73 -10.24 -15.23
CA ARG A 265 -1.54 -11.02 -15.60
C ARG A 265 -0.42 -10.90 -14.57
N VAL A 266 -0.22 -9.72 -14.00
CA VAL A 266 0.77 -9.51 -12.92
C VAL A 266 0.39 -10.34 -11.70
N TYR A 267 -0.87 -10.29 -11.28
CA TYR A 267 -1.35 -11.07 -10.14
C TYR A 267 -1.18 -12.58 -10.36
N GLN A 268 -1.53 -13.08 -11.56
CA GLN A 268 -1.35 -14.49 -11.93
C GLN A 268 0.13 -14.91 -11.84
N LEU A 269 1.05 -14.13 -12.42
CA LEU A 269 2.48 -14.40 -12.35
C LEU A 269 2.97 -14.44 -10.89
N PHE A 270 2.59 -13.44 -10.09
CA PHE A 270 3.03 -13.33 -8.71
C PHE A 270 2.48 -14.48 -7.84
N SER A 271 1.22 -14.86 -8.06
CA SER A 271 0.58 -16.00 -7.39
C SER A 271 1.26 -17.32 -7.76
N ALA A 272 1.44 -17.59 -9.07
CA ALA A 272 2.06 -18.81 -9.58
C ALA A 272 3.49 -19.02 -9.06
N HIS A 273 4.24 -17.93 -8.83
CA HIS A 273 5.61 -17.98 -8.32
C HIS A 273 5.72 -17.68 -6.82
N SER A 274 4.60 -17.68 -6.09
CA SER A 274 4.54 -17.48 -4.64
C SER A 274 5.27 -16.21 -4.17
N ILE A 275 5.14 -15.12 -4.93
CA ILE A 275 5.74 -13.83 -4.60
C ILE A 275 4.99 -13.22 -3.40
N LYS A 276 5.69 -13.09 -2.27
CA LYS A 276 5.16 -12.56 -1.00
C LYS A 276 5.55 -11.09 -0.80
N ARG A 277 5.08 -10.48 0.29
CA ARG A 277 5.37 -9.08 0.68
C ARG A 277 4.75 -8.01 -0.23
N VAL A 278 3.70 -8.40 -0.93
CA VAL A 278 2.82 -7.54 -1.71
C VAL A 278 1.37 -7.87 -1.32
N THR A 279 0.49 -6.88 -1.34
CA THR A 279 -0.96 -7.06 -1.24
C THR A 279 -1.61 -6.74 -2.57
N PHE A 280 -2.76 -7.36 -2.81
CA PHE A 280 -3.59 -7.09 -3.98
C PHE A 280 -5.03 -6.80 -3.54
N GLU A 281 -5.64 -5.81 -4.18
CA GLU A 281 -7.05 -5.47 -3.99
C GLU A 281 -7.71 -5.27 -5.36
N PRO A 282 -8.90 -5.83 -5.63
CA PRO A 282 -9.61 -5.62 -6.90
C PRO A 282 -9.89 -4.14 -7.17
N VAL A 283 -9.63 -3.73 -8.42
CA VAL A 283 -10.15 -2.48 -8.99
C VAL A 283 -11.48 -2.78 -9.65
N ILE A 284 -12.48 -1.93 -9.40
CA ILE A 284 -13.79 -2.06 -10.03
C ILE A 284 -13.72 -1.40 -11.41
N VAL A 285 -14.03 -2.18 -12.45
CA VAL A 285 -14.15 -1.68 -13.82
C VAL A 285 -15.64 -1.56 -14.16
N GLU A 286 -16.08 -0.33 -14.36
CA GLU A 286 -17.46 0.06 -14.65
C GLU A 286 -17.63 0.23 -16.17
N ASP A 287 -18.81 -0.05 -16.71
CA ASP A 287 -19.07 0.16 -18.15
C ASP A 287 -19.29 1.64 -18.54
#